data_AF-A0A9P8NGJ5-F1
#
_entry.id   AF-A0A9P8NGJ5-F1
#
_cell.length_a   1.000
_cell.length_b   1.000
_cell.length_c   1.000
_cell.angle_alpha   90.00
_cell.angle_beta   90.00
_cell.angle_gamma   90.00
#
_symmetry.space_group_name_H-M   'P 1'
#
loop_
_entity.id
_entity.type
_entity.pdbx_description
1 polymer ?
#
loop_
_entity_poly.entity_id
_entity_poly.type
_entity_poly.pdbx_seq_one_letter_code
_entity_poly.pdbx_strand_id
1 'polypeptide(L)'
;MDDDVRVIAKIPNPYIPQKFVTASEVATLDFLRNEPGIPVPRVFAWSSKKDQPVGVEYIIMEKAAGNELSTSWPTMDISDKVDIVSRLADIQAKIAAVDFGCYGSLFYRGDIEGGFNVPGIADQFCIGPSCDIRFWEEERRFMNAFRGPWSSSEAYATDIARREKQWITRFAKPRHPADPLRQLPKFLNIHGPLLFDLPSATGLTPQEKEENLQRYQLTQLQRLYISKFCQIDNDVVSALSFPQALSRQQLIDFSGYTWEDDGLFLFREMMIRTWREWMEFTGQPQSSCPVTFGADELASHVAEGTSWEDRRELFSALGIPIGGWVHLEHFEAKVENNA
;
A
#
# COMPACT_ATOMS: atom_id res chain seq x y z
N MET A 1 -35.03 -1.13 -31.13
CA MET A 1 -34.12 -0.39 -32.03
C MET A 1 -32.74 -0.58 -31.44
N ASP A 2 -31.87 -1.28 -32.15
CA ASP A 2 -30.45 -1.42 -31.78
C ASP A 2 -29.71 -0.34 -32.57
N ASP A 3 -29.16 0.64 -31.88
CA ASP A 3 -28.40 1.76 -32.45
C ASP A 3 -26.89 1.42 -32.60
N ASP A 4 -26.52 0.16 -32.39
CA ASP A 4 -25.13 -0.37 -32.37
C ASP A 4 -24.22 0.33 -31.34
N VAL A 5 -24.81 1.07 -30.39
CA VAL A 5 -24.07 1.75 -29.32
C VAL A 5 -23.67 0.73 -28.27
N ARG A 6 -22.36 0.50 -28.14
CA ARG A 6 -21.81 -0.39 -27.11
C ARG A 6 -21.59 0.39 -25.81
N VAL A 7 -22.24 -0.08 -24.76
CA VAL A 7 -22.11 0.46 -23.40
C VAL A 7 -21.42 -0.54 -22.47
N ILE A 8 -20.85 -0.02 -21.39
CA ILE A 8 -20.35 -0.81 -20.26
C ILE A 8 -21.30 -0.61 -19.09
N ALA A 9 -21.79 -1.73 -18.53
CA ALA A 9 -22.46 -1.75 -17.25
C ALA A 9 -21.45 -2.20 -16.18
N LYS A 10 -21.13 -1.31 -15.25
CA LYS A 10 -20.25 -1.58 -14.10
C LYS A 10 -21.09 -1.72 -12.85
N ILE A 11 -20.86 -2.82 -12.12
CA ILE A 11 -21.42 -3.05 -10.78
C ILE A 11 -20.23 -3.01 -9.81
N PRO A 12 -20.26 -2.18 -8.76
CA PRO A 12 -19.15 -2.08 -7.82
C PRO A 12 -18.95 -3.38 -7.04
N ASN A 13 -17.70 -3.66 -6.69
CA ASN A 13 -17.36 -4.80 -5.86
C ASN A 13 -18.10 -4.70 -4.51
N PRO A 14 -18.72 -5.78 -3.99
CA PRO A 14 -19.44 -5.70 -2.72
C PRO A 14 -18.55 -5.35 -1.51
N TYR A 15 -17.22 -5.49 -1.61
CA TYR A 15 -16.25 -5.22 -0.54
C TYR A 15 -15.75 -3.76 -0.48
N ILE A 16 -16.06 -2.94 -1.49
CA ILE A 16 -15.75 -1.50 -1.45
C ILE A 16 -16.88 -0.73 -0.74
N PRO A 17 -16.63 0.48 -0.22
CA PRO A 17 -17.66 1.26 0.46
C PRO A 17 -18.80 1.64 -0.49
N GLN A 18 -19.83 0.81 -0.40
CA GLN A 18 -21.09 0.95 -1.10
C GLN A 18 -21.68 2.34 -0.84
N LYS A 19 -22.34 2.91 -1.85
CA LYS A 19 -22.78 4.30 -2.00
C LYS A 19 -21.66 5.29 -2.33
N PHE A 20 -20.53 5.21 -1.65
CA PHE A 20 -19.46 6.23 -1.78
C PHE A 20 -18.67 6.07 -3.08
N VAL A 21 -18.18 4.86 -3.38
CA VAL A 21 -17.31 4.67 -4.56
C VAL A 21 -18.06 5.00 -5.85
N THR A 22 -19.30 4.52 -6.01
CA THR A 22 -20.07 4.76 -7.23
C THR A 22 -20.36 6.25 -7.43
N ALA A 23 -20.78 6.97 -6.39
CA ALA A 23 -20.99 8.41 -6.48
C ALA A 23 -19.68 9.16 -6.78
N SER A 24 -18.59 8.76 -6.14
CA SER A 24 -17.29 9.42 -6.32
C SER A 24 -16.69 9.19 -7.70
N GLU A 25 -16.80 7.97 -8.23
CA GLU A 25 -16.31 7.63 -9.55
C GLU A 25 -17.05 8.41 -10.64
N VAL A 26 -18.37 8.53 -10.55
CA VAL A 26 -19.16 9.30 -11.51
C VAL A 26 -18.78 10.77 -11.48
N ALA A 27 -18.68 11.37 -10.28
CA ALA A 27 -18.25 12.76 -10.13
C ALA A 27 -16.82 12.98 -10.67
N THR A 28 -15.92 12.02 -10.47
CA THR A 28 -14.54 12.08 -10.98
C THR A 28 -14.50 12.00 -12.51
N LEU A 29 -15.28 11.11 -13.13
CA LEU A 29 -15.36 11.02 -14.59
C LEU A 29 -15.93 12.30 -15.22
N ASP A 30 -16.97 12.86 -14.61
CA ASP A 30 -17.57 14.12 -15.05
C ASP A 30 -16.58 15.29 -14.92
N PHE A 31 -15.94 15.40 -13.75
CA PHE A 31 -14.88 16.37 -13.50
C PHE A 31 -13.77 16.27 -14.54
N LEU A 32 -13.15 15.10 -14.70
CA LEU A 32 -12.03 14.89 -15.63
C LEU A 32 -12.39 15.27 -17.06
N ARG A 33 -13.62 14.96 -17.49
CA ARG A 33 -14.09 15.27 -18.84
C ARG A 33 -14.36 16.76 -19.05
N ASN A 34 -14.96 17.44 -18.08
CA ASN A 34 -15.48 18.80 -18.27
C ASN A 34 -14.53 19.90 -17.79
N GLU A 35 -13.66 19.62 -16.82
CA GLU A 35 -12.75 20.61 -16.24
C GLU A 35 -11.37 20.59 -16.96
N PRO A 36 -10.52 19.55 -16.82
CA PRO A 36 -9.26 19.45 -17.59
C PRO A 36 -9.41 18.91 -19.02
N GLY A 37 -10.60 18.49 -19.44
CA GLY A 37 -10.84 18.01 -20.81
C GLY A 37 -10.16 16.66 -21.12
N ILE A 38 -10.04 15.77 -20.12
CA ILE A 38 -9.45 14.45 -20.27
C ILE A 38 -10.44 13.51 -20.96
N PRO A 39 -9.99 12.73 -21.97
CA PRO A 39 -10.87 11.79 -22.68
C PRO A 39 -11.17 10.56 -21.81
N VAL A 40 -12.13 10.68 -20.90
CA VAL A 40 -12.66 9.58 -20.07
C VAL A 40 -14.06 9.18 -20.52
N PRO A 41 -14.52 7.93 -20.35
CA PRO A 41 -15.86 7.50 -20.77
C PRO A 41 -17.00 8.38 -20.26
N ARG A 42 -17.98 8.66 -21.12
CA ARG A 42 -19.19 9.41 -20.72
C ARG A 42 -20.12 8.50 -19.91
N VAL A 43 -20.57 8.97 -18.74
CA VAL A 43 -21.61 8.30 -17.96
C VAL A 43 -22.99 8.62 -18.56
N PHE A 44 -23.80 7.59 -18.79
CA PHE A 44 -25.16 7.71 -19.32
C PHE A 44 -26.22 7.60 -18.22
N ALA A 45 -26.04 6.65 -17.30
CA ALA A 45 -26.93 6.44 -16.18
C ALA A 45 -26.16 5.81 -15.02
N TRP A 46 -26.53 6.11 -13.79
CA TRP A 46 -25.92 5.51 -12.62
C TRP A 46 -26.88 5.54 -11.43
N SER A 47 -26.63 4.71 -10.42
CA SER A 47 -27.31 4.77 -9.13
C SER A 47 -26.38 4.28 -8.03
N SER A 48 -26.23 5.07 -6.97
CA SER A 48 -25.62 4.65 -5.69
C SER A 48 -26.64 4.04 -4.72
N LYS A 49 -27.92 4.01 -5.10
CA LYS A 49 -29.02 3.45 -4.30
C LYS A 49 -29.47 2.09 -4.83
N LYS A 50 -29.98 1.27 -3.92
CA LYS A 50 -30.47 -0.10 -4.17
C LYS A 50 -32.00 -0.24 -4.14
N ASP A 51 -32.71 0.88 -4.07
CA ASP A 51 -34.18 0.97 -4.01
C ASP A 51 -34.85 1.00 -5.40
N GLN A 52 -34.04 0.85 -6.45
CA GLN A 52 -34.43 0.79 -7.85
C GLN A 52 -34.59 -0.68 -8.32
N PRO A 53 -35.17 -0.93 -9.51
CA PRO A 53 -35.43 -2.30 -9.99
C PRO A 53 -34.19 -3.20 -10.16
N VAL A 54 -33.01 -2.60 -10.36
CA VAL A 54 -31.74 -3.33 -10.53
C VAL A 54 -31.23 -3.89 -9.19
N GLY A 55 -31.65 -3.36 -8.05
CA GLY A 55 -31.34 -3.86 -6.70
C GLY A 55 -29.88 -3.70 -6.25
N VAL A 56 -28.99 -3.21 -7.10
CA VAL A 56 -27.56 -3.00 -6.82
C VAL A 56 -27.08 -1.66 -7.37
N GLU A 57 -25.98 -1.14 -6.83
CA GLU A 57 -25.34 0.03 -7.42
C GLU A 57 -24.84 -0.26 -8.83
N TYR A 58 -24.87 0.74 -9.70
CA TYR A 58 -24.39 0.58 -11.07
C TYR A 58 -23.93 1.89 -11.70
N ILE A 59 -23.09 1.77 -12.72
CA ILE A 59 -22.74 2.82 -13.67
C ILE A 59 -22.91 2.23 -15.07
N ILE A 60 -23.72 2.89 -15.91
CA ILE A 60 -23.82 2.65 -17.35
C ILE A 60 -23.06 3.78 -18.05
N MET A 61 -22.02 3.43 -18.80
CA MET A 61 -21.15 4.40 -19.44
C MET A 61 -20.72 3.96 -20.84
N GLU A 62 -20.17 4.91 -21.60
CA GLU A 62 -19.55 4.72 -22.89
C GLU A 62 -18.48 3.61 -22.85
N LYS A 63 -18.48 2.71 -23.84
CA LYS A 63 -17.34 1.83 -24.05
C LYS A 63 -16.22 2.64 -24.72
N ALA A 64 -15.10 2.82 -24.03
CA ALA A 64 -13.92 3.47 -24.61
C ALA A 64 -13.52 2.79 -25.93
N ALA A 65 -13.37 3.58 -26.99
CA ALA A 65 -12.91 3.09 -28.28
C ALA A 65 -11.38 2.87 -28.25
N GLY A 66 -10.92 1.79 -28.87
CA GLY A 66 -9.50 1.46 -28.98
C GLY A 66 -9.16 0.10 -28.38
N ASN A 67 -7.86 -0.16 -28.30
CA ASN A 67 -7.29 -1.39 -27.74
C ASN A 67 -6.49 -1.05 -26.48
N GLU A 68 -6.37 -2.02 -25.57
CA GLU A 68 -5.53 -1.87 -24.38
C GLU A 68 -4.06 -1.68 -24.79
N LEU A 69 -3.44 -0.63 -24.25
CA LEU A 69 -2.07 -0.29 -24.59
C LEU A 69 -1.10 -1.44 -24.31
N SER A 70 -1.30 -2.17 -23.21
CA SER A 70 -0.49 -3.34 -22.83
C SER A 70 -0.42 -4.43 -23.92
N THR A 71 -1.48 -4.57 -24.71
CA THR A 71 -1.56 -5.57 -25.78
C THR A 71 -0.78 -5.12 -27.01
N SER A 72 -0.82 -3.83 -27.34
CA SER A 72 -0.16 -3.28 -28.54
C SER A 72 1.27 -2.79 -28.29
N TRP A 73 1.63 -2.46 -27.05
CA TRP A 73 2.92 -1.87 -26.69
C TRP A 73 4.15 -2.68 -27.14
N PRO A 74 4.19 -4.03 -27.01
CA PRO A 74 5.38 -4.79 -27.40
C PRO A 74 5.72 -4.68 -28.89
N THR A 75 4.69 -4.58 -29.73
CA THR A 75 4.82 -4.57 -31.20
C THR A 75 4.81 -3.17 -31.81
N MET A 76 4.61 -2.12 -31.00
CA MET A 76 4.61 -0.73 -31.45
C MET A 76 6.02 -0.21 -31.75
N ASP A 77 6.11 0.62 -32.80
CA ASP A 77 7.33 1.33 -33.16
C ASP A 77 7.70 2.37 -32.09
N ILE A 78 8.99 2.70 -32.02
CA ILE A 78 9.50 3.64 -31.01
C ILE A 78 8.89 5.04 -31.15
N SER A 79 8.58 5.48 -32.38
CA SER A 79 7.96 6.78 -32.63
C SER A 79 6.58 6.86 -31.98
N ASP A 80 5.73 5.84 -32.17
CA ASP A 80 4.40 5.78 -31.57
C ASP A 80 4.47 5.74 -30.04
N LYS A 81 5.45 5.02 -29.48
CA LYS A 81 5.68 4.97 -28.02
C LYS A 81 6.03 6.34 -27.46
N VAL A 82 6.90 7.10 -28.13
CA VAL A 82 7.27 8.47 -27.73
C VAL A 82 6.05 9.38 -27.76
N ASP A 83 5.22 9.30 -28.80
CA ASP A 83 4.00 10.09 -28.90
C ASP A 83 3.00 9.75 -27.78
N ILE A 84 2.83 8.46 -27.47
CA ILE A 84 1.94 8.02 -26.38
C ILE A 84 2.45 8.50 -25.02
N VAL A 85 3.75 8.38 -24.74
CA VAL A 85 4.35 8.87 -23.48
C VAL A 85 4.15 10.38 -23.35
N SER A 86 4.34 11.13 -24.43
CA SER A 86 4.13 12.58 -24.44
C SER A 86 2.67 12.93 -24.11
N ARG A 87 1.70 12.24 -24.72
CA ARG A 87 0.27 12.45 -24.42
C ARG A 87 -0.11 12.07 -22.99
N LEU A 88 0.49 11.01 -22.44
CA LEU A 88 0.28 10.62 -21.04
C LEU A 88 0.83 11.69 -20.09
N ALA A 89 2.00 12.27 -20.39
CA ALA A 89 2.56 13.37 -19.63
C ALA A 89 1.65 14.61 -19.69
N ASP A 90 1.09 14.94 -20.86
CA ASP A 90 0.12 16.04 -20.99
C ASP A 90 -1.14 15.82 -20.15
N ILE A 91 -1.68 14.59 -20.11
CA ILE A 91 -2.82 14.22 -19.27
C ILE A 91 -2.46 14.37 -17.78
N GLN A 92 -1.31 13.86 -17.36
CA GLN A 92 -0.84 13.97 -15.98
C GLN A 92 -0.64 15.42 -15.56
N ALA A 93 -0.04 16.25 -16.42
CA ALA A 93 0.16 17.67 -16.18
C ALA A 93 -1.17 18.41 -16.00
N LYS A 94 -2.17 18.11 -16.83
CA LYS A 94 -3.52 18.69 -16.71
C LYS A 94 -4.20 18.32 -15.39
N ILE A 95 -4.08 17.06 -14.95
CA ILE A 95 -4.66 16.61 -13.68
C ILE A 95 -3.91 17.24 -12.50
N ALA A 96 -2.57 17.28 -12.55
CA ALA A 96 -1.73 17.83 -11.49
C ALA A 96 -1.84 19.35 -11.33
N ALA A 97 -2.24 20.07 -12.38
CA ALA A 97 -2.48 21.51 -12.34
C ALA A 97 -3.72 21.90 -11.51
N VAL A 98 -4.57 20.94 -11.15
CA VAL A 98 -5.77 21.17 -10.35
C VAL A 98 -5.39 21.18 -8.87
N ASP A 99 -5.60 22.31 -8.21
CA ASP A 99 -5.49 22.41 -6.76
C ASP A 99 -6.83 22.08 -6.10
N PHE A 100 -6.93 20.90 -5.50
CA PHE A 100 -8.12 20.49 -4.75
C PHE A 100 -8.24 21.17 -3.38
N GLY A 101 -7.15 21.73 -2.85
CA GLY A 101 -7.09 22.41 -1.54
C GLY A 101 -7.35 21.52 -0.31
N CYS A 102 -7.78 20.27 -0.51
CA CYS A 102 -8.15 19.34 0.55
C CYS A 102 -7.99 17.88 0.09
N TYR A 103 -7.96 16.98 1.07
CA TYR A 103 -7.74 15.55 0.89
C TYR A 103 -9.05 14.78 1.10
N GLY A 104 -9.30 13.78 0.25
CA GLY A 104 -10.50 12.98 0.28
C GLY A 104 -10.82 12.41 -1.10
N SER A 105 -12.09 12.18 -1.38
CA SER A 105 -12.57 11.77 -2.71
C SER A 105 -13.57 12.78 -3.26
N LEU A 106 -13.63 12.90 -4.59
CA LEU A 106 -14.49 13.88 -5.26
C LEU A 106 -15.92 13.35 -5.35
N PHE A 107 -16.91 14.20 -5.09
CA PHE A 107 -18.34 13.89 -5.18
C PHE A 107 -19.10 15.05 -5.79
N TYR A 108 -20.34 14.80 -6.24
CA TYR A 108 -21.28 15.89 -6.39
C TYR A 108 -21.73 16.41 -5.02
N ARG A 109 -21.95 17.72 -4.93
CA ARG A 109 -22.38 18.40 -3.71
C ARG A 109 -23.67 17.83 -3.11
N GLY A 110 -24.58 17.34 -3.96
CA GLY A 110 -25.85 16.75 -3.52
C GLY A 110 -25.72 15.35 -2.91
N ASP A 111 -24.60 14.66 -3.10
CA ASP A 111 -24.43 13.26 -2.70
C ASP A 111 -23.82 13.09 -1.30
N ILE A 112 -23.13 14.13 -0.80
CA ILE A 112 -22.39 14.10 0.47
C ILE A 112 -22.70 15.36 1.29
N GLU A 113 -23.07 15.14 2.55
CA GLU A 113 -23.16 16.22 3.55
C GLU A 113 -21.77 16.57 4.09
N GLY A 114 -21.49 17.86 4.27
CA GLY A 114 -20.23 18.33 4.86
C GLY A 114 -19.00 18.26 3.94
N GLY A 115 -19.20 18.08 2.63
CA GLY A 115 -18.11 18.12 1.66
C GLY A 115 -17.46 19.51 1.57
N PHE A 116 -16.15 19.55 1.36
CA PHE A 116 -15.38 20.79 1.20
C PHE A 116 -15.43 21.27 -0.25
N ASN A 117 -15.54 22.57 -0.44
CA ASN A 117 -15.53 23.17 -1.77
C ASN A 117 -14.13 23.11 -2.35
N VAL A 118 -14.04 22.87 -3.65
CA VAL A 118 -12.78 22.95 -4.36
C VAL A 118 -12.66 24.34 -4.99
N PRO A 119 -11.65 25.15 -4.64
CA PRO A 119 -11.47 26.46 -5.23
C PRO A 119 -11.25 26.39 -6.75
N GLY A 120 -11.95 27.24 -7.52
CA GLY A 120 -11.73 27.36 -8.96
C GLY A 120 -12.30 26.23 -9.83
N ILE A 121 -13.04 25.29 -9.23
CA ILE A 121 -13.77 24.22 -9.93
C ILE A 121 -15.28 24.49 -9.80
N ALA A 122 -16.08 24.01 -10.75
CA ALA A 122 -17.53 24.17 -10.72
C ALA A 122 -18.14 23.82 -9.35
N ASP A 123 -19.03 24.69 -8.86
CA ASP A 123 -19.68 24.59 -7.53
C ASP A 123 -20.45 23.28 -7.31
N GLN A 124 -20.71 22.52 -8.39
CA GLN A 124 -21.35 21.22 -8.35
C GLN A 124 -20.49 20.13 -7.68
N PHE A 125 -19.17 20.31 -7.61
CA PHE A 125 -18.26 19.33 -7.01
C PHE A 125 -17.85 19.70 -5.58
N CYS A 126 -17.56 18.68 -4.78
CA CYS A 126 -16.97 18.84 -3.44
C CYS A 126 -16.07 17.64 -3.11
N ILE A 127 -15.13 17.84 -2.19
CA ILE A 127 -14.33 16.76 -1.61
C ILE A 127 -15.03 16.25 -0.35
N GLY A 128 -15.36 14.97 -0.36
CA GLY A 128 -15.99 14.25 0.75
C GLY A 128 -15.03 13.27 1.40
N PRO A 129 -15.56 12.30 2.17
CA PRO A 129 -14.77 11.24 2.77
C PRO A 129 -13.97 10.45 1.74
N SER A 130 -12.80 9.95 2.12
CA SER A 130 -11.97 9.09 1.27
C SER A 130 -12.70 7.78 0.94
N CYS A 131 -12.76 7.44 -0.34
CA CYS A 131 -13.22 6.15 -0.86
C CYS A 131 -12.15 5.05 -0.79
N ASP A 132 -10.94 5.36 -0.31
CA ASP A 132 -9.84 4.40 -0.19
C ASP A 132 -10.21 3.25 0.74
N ILE A 133 -10.10 2.02 0.23
CA ILE A 133 -10.54 0.80 0.91
C ILE A 133 -9.96 0.63 2.32
N ARG A 134 -8.77 1.18 2.60
CA ARG A 134 -8.13 1.14 3.93
C ARG A 134 -8.95 1.84 5.02
N PHE A 135 -9.85 2.73 4.64
CA PHE A 135 -10.78 3.40 5.56
C PHE A 135 -12.08 2.61 5.80
N TRP A 136 -12.26 1.49 5.09
CA TRP A 136 -13.53 0.76 4.99
C TRP A 136 -13.39 -0.76 5.04
N GLU A 137 -12.17 -1.31 5.11
CA GLU A 137 -11.97 -2.74 5.25
C GLU A 137 -12.36 -3.24 6.65
N GLU A 138 -12.71 -4.52 6.75
CA GLU A 138 -12.98 -5.19 8.03
C GLU A 138 -13.93 -4.41 8.96
N GLU A 139 -13.61 -4.27 10.25
CA GLU A 139 -14.41 -3.52 11.22
C GLU A 139 -14.31 -2.00 11.04
N ARG A 140 -13.32 -1.49 10.29
CA ARG A 140 -13.20 -0.05 9.98
C ARG A 140 -14.42 0.45 9.21
N ARG A 141 -15.12 -0.43 8.46
CA ARG A 141 -16.40 -0.11 7.81
C ARG A 141 -17.49 0.36 8.77
N PHE A 142 -17.47 -0.12 10.01
CA PHE A 142 -18.44 0.24 11.05
C PHE A 142 -18.00 1.45 11.87
N MET A 143 -16.76 1.92 11.68
CA MET A 143 -16.24 3.12 12.32
C MET A 143 -16.62 4.34 11.50
N ASN A 144 -17.75 4.97 11.82
CA ASN A 144 -18.23 6.20 11.18
C ASN A 144 -17.43 7.45 11.59
N ALA A 145 -16.09 7.36 11.62
CA ALA A 145 -15.21 8.44 12.03
C ALA A 145 -13.91 8.43 11.22
N PHE A 146 -13.23 9.58 11.15
CA PHE A 146 -11.87 9.73 10.63
C PHE A 146 -11.69 9.33 9.15
N ARG A 147 -12.69 9.66 8.32
CA ARG A 147 -12.65 9.39 6.87
C ARG A 147 -12.46 10.65 6.02
N GLY A 148 -12.29 11.81 6.66
CA GLY A 148 -12.22 13.10 5.98
C GLY A 148 -13.61 13.68 5.67
N PRO A 149 -13.67 14.72 4.83
CA PRO A 149 -12.55 15.36 4.14
C PRO A 149 -11.56 16.06 5.09
N TRP A 150 -10.33 16.29 4.65
CA TRP A 150 -9.29 16.95 5.46
C TRP A 150 -8.73 18.19 4.76
N SER A 151 -8.57 19.28 5.50
CA SER A 151 -8.02 20.55 4.99
C SER A 151 -6.49 20.63 5.06
N SER A 152 -5.81 19.65 5.66
CA SER A 152 -4.35 19.61 5.75
C SER A 152 -3.85 18.17 5.82
N SER A 153 -2.58 17.99 5.43
CA SER A 153 -1.88 16.72 5.55
C SER A 153 -1.74 16.27 7.01
N GLU A 154 -1.60 17.21 7.95
CA GLU A 154 -1.58 16.93 9.39
C GLU A 154 -2.93 16.36 9.88
N ALA A 155 -4.05 16.95 9.47
CA ALA A 155 -5.38 16.45 9.83
C ALA A 155 -5.62 15.04 9.27
N TYR A 156 -5.21 14.82 8.01
CA TYR A 156 -5.25 13.51 7.38
C TYR A 156 -4.44 12.46 8.17
N ALA A 157 -3.18 12.75 8.49
CA ALA A 157 -2.32 11.83 9.23
C ALA A 157 -2.83 11.58 10.66
N THR A 158 -3.31 12.64 11.34
CA THR A 158 -3.85 12.57 12.71
C THR A 158 -5.08 11.67 12.77
N ASP A 159 -5.99 11.81 11.82
CA ASP A 159 -7.23 11.04 11.78
C ASP A 159 -6.95 9.56 11.47
N ILE A 160 -5.97 9.25 10.61
CA ILE A 160 -5.49 7.88 10.44
C ILE A 160 -5.03 7.30 11.78
N ALA A 161 -4.16 8.01 12.52
CA ALA A 161 -3.67 7.53 13.81
C ALA A 161 -4.79 7.35 14.85
N ARG A 162 -5.75 8.28 14.90
CA ARG A 162 -6.92 8.19 15.79
C ARG A 162 -7.82 7.02 15.43
N ARG A 163 -8.06 6.79 14.13
CA ARG A 163 -8.81 5.65 13.63
C ARG A 163 -8.16 4.36 14.06
N GLU A 164 -6.87 4.19 13.80
CA GLU A 164 -6.15 2.97 14.17
C GLU A 164 -6.19 2.74 15.68
N LYS A 165 -5.92 3.76 16.49
CA LYS A 165 -6.05 3.67 17.95
C LYS A 165 -7.46 3.20 18.38
N GLN A 166 -8.51 3.75 17.77
CA GLN A 166 -9.88 3.39 18.12
C GLN A 166 -10.24 1.98 17.64
N TRP A 167 -9.81 1.58 16.45
CA TRP A 167 -10.03 0.24 15.91
C TRP A 167 -9.35 -0.79 16.81
N ILE A 168 -8.10 -0.53 17.16
CA ILE A 168 -7.30 -1.35 18.08
C ILE A 168 -8.03 -1.54 19.41
N THR A 169 -8.47 -0.44 20.02
CA THR A 169 -9.12 -0.49 21.34
C THR A 169 -10.41 -1.32 21.33
N ARG A 170 -11.11 -1.38 20.19
CA ARG A 170 -12.46 -1.97 20.09
C ARG A 170 -12.49 -3.37 19.50
N PHE A 171 -11.63 -3.64 18.52
CA PHE A 171 -11.75 -4.81 17.65
C PHE A 171 -10.48 -5.66 17.63
N ALA A 172 -9.31 -5.11 17.96
CA ALA A 172 -8.10 -5.89 17.94
C ALA A 172 -8.20 -7.05 18.93
N LYS A 173 -7.97 -8.26 18.41
CA LYS A 173 -7.73 -9.45 19.20
C LYS A 173 -6.22 -9.64 19.25
N PRO A 174 -5.63 -9.83 20.43
CA PRO A 174 -4.21 -10.16 20.54
C PRO A 174 -3.87 -11.36 19.65
N ARG A 175 -2.97 -11.19 18.67
CA ARG A 175 -2.49 -12.32 17.87
C ARG A 175 -1.62 -13.23 18.73
N HIS A 176 -1.72 -14.53 18.45
CA HIS A 176 -0.88 -15.51 19.12
C HIS A 176 0.58 -15.33 18.68
N PRO A 177 1.59 -15.41 19.56
CA PRO A 177 3.01 -15.20 19.23
C PRO A 177 3.66 -16.16 18.21
N ALA A 178 2.87 -16.93 17.47
CA ALA A 178 3.30 -17.97 16.54
C ALA A 178 2.70 -17.79 15.13
N ASP A 179 2.22 -16.59 14.76
CA ASP A 179 1.56 -16.33 13.48
C ASP A 179 2.57 -16.02 12.33
N PRO A 180 2.48 -16.69 11.18
CA PRO A 180 3.44 -16.59 10.07
C PRO A 180 3.47 -15.47 9.05
N LEU A 181 2.45 -14.64 8.91
CA LEU A 181 2.23 -13.82 7.71
C LEU A 181 3.11 -12.55 7.59
N ARG A 182 4.31 -12.57 8.19
CA ARG A 182 5.12 -11.36 8.46
C ARG A 182 5.98 -10.70 7.36
N GLN A 183 6.50 -11.34 6.29
CA GLN A 183 7.65 -10.71 5.53
C GLN A 183 7.77 -10.99 3.99
N LEU A 184 8.14 -9.93 3.21
CA LEU A 184 8.73 -9.78 1.82
C LEU A 184 8.28 -10.69 0.64
N PRO A 185 8.36 -10.22 -0.65
CA PRO A 185 8.15 -11.09 -1.81
C PRO A 185 9.24 -12.17 -1.88
N LYS A 186 8.81 -13.42 -1.72
CA LYS A 186 9.65 -14.59 -1.44
C LYS A 186 10.74 -14.87 -2.48
N PHE A 187 10.61 -14.39 -3.72
CA PHE A 187 11.51 -14.72 -4.84
C PHE A 187 12.81 -13.90 -4.88
N LEU A 188 12.93 -12.83 -4.07
CA LEU A 188 14.17 -12.05 -3.91
C LEU A 188 14.89 -12.35 -2.59
N ASN A 189 14.43 -13.35 -1.84
CA ASN A 189 14.99 -13.67 -0.54
C ASN A 189 16.31 -14.44 -0.73
N ILE A 190 17.40 -13.93 -0.16
CA ILE A 190 18.71 -14.58 -0.21
C ILE A 190 18.95 -15.26 1.14
N HIS A 191 19.14 -16.58 1.11
CA HIS A 191 19.54 -17.34 2.29
C HIS A 191 21.06 -17.39 2.36
N GLY A 192 21.66 -16.56 3.22
CA GLY A 192 23.11 -16.49 3.47
C GLY A 192 23.76 -15.12 3.19
N PRO A 193 25.09 -14.98 3.35
CA PRO A 193 25.81 -13.72 3.15
C PRO A 193 25.85 -13.31 1.67
N LEU A 194 25.77 -11.99 1.40
CA LEU A 194 25.82 -11.42 0.06
C LEU A 194 27.19 -11.64 -0.60
N LEU A 195 27.19 -12.03 -1.88
CA LEU A 195 28.40 -12.23 -2.68
C LEU A 195 28.54 -11.12 -3.72
N PHE A 196 29.44 -10.18 -3.45
CA PHE A 196 29.69 -9.02 -4.32
C PHE A 196 30.68 -9.30 -5.45
N ASP A 197 31.58 -10.26 -5.23
CA ASP A 197 32.54 -10.80 -6.17
C ASP A 197 32.48 -12.32 -6.12
N LEU A 198 32.74 -12.99 -7.25
CA LEU A 198 32.81 -14.45 -7.29
C LEU A 198 34.11 -14.91 -6.60
N PRO A 199 34.02 -15.77 -5.56
CA PRO A 199 35.22 -16.26 -4.87
C PRO A 199 36.05 -17.16 -5.79
N SER A 200 37.35 -17.27 -5.51
CA SER A 200 38.30 -18.08 -6.29
C SER A 200 37.84 -19.53 -6.39
N ALA A 201 37.84 -20.07 -7.62
CA ALA A 201 37.38 -21.43 -7.91
C ALA A 201 38.32 -22.54 -7.40
N THR A 202 39.48 -22.17 -6.85
CA THR A 202 40.51 -23.09 -6.37
C THR A 202 40.07 -23.75 -5.06
N GLY A 203 39.91 -25.08 -5.08
CA GLY A 203 39.51 -25.84 -3.89
C GLY A 203 37.99 -26.00 -3.67
N LEU A 204 37.15 -25.39 -4.52
CA LEU A 204 35.69 -25.52 -4.45
C LEU A 204 35.17 -26.70 -5.29
N THR A 205 34.17 -27.39 -4.76
CA THR A 205 33.44 -28.46 -5.47
C THR A 205 32.56 -27.88 -6.58
N PRO A 206 32.14 -28.68 -7.58
CA PRO A 206 31.24 -28.22 -8.64
C PRO A 206 29.90 -27.66 -8.13
N GLN A 207 29.37 -28.24 -7.05
CA GLN A 207 28.12 -27.79 -6.42
C GLN A 207 28.30 -26.43 -5.73
N GLU A 208 29.37 -26.24 -4.97
CA GLU A 208 29.66 -24.96 -4.32
C GLU A 208 29.93 -23.84 -5.34
N LYS A 209 30.49 -24.19 -6.50
CA LYS A 209 30.68 -23.24 -7.61
C LYS A 209 29.34 -22.76 -8.17
N GLU A 210 28.38 -23.68 -8.35
CA GLU A 210 27.04 -23.37 -8.84
C GLU A 210 26.23 -22.55 -7.82
N GLU A 211 26.28 -22.94 -6.54
CA GLU A 211 25.61 -22.21 -5.46
C GLU A 211 26.17 -20.80 -5.27
N ASN A 212 27.50 -20.64 -5.36
CA ASN A 212 28.14 -19.33 -5.32
C ASN A 212 27.80 -18.48 -6.56
N LEU A 213 27.66 -19.10 -7.73
CA LEU A 213 27.26 -18.42 -8.96
C LEU A 213 25.81 -17.92 -8.87
N GLN A 214 24.88 -18.77 -8.43
CA GLN A 214 23.47 -18.39 -8.24
C GLN A 214 23.33 -17.30 -7.17
N ARG A 215 24.05 -17.41 -6.06
CA ARG A 215 24.04 -16.41 -4.99
C ARG A 215 24.66 -15.08 -5.42
N TYR A 216 25.73 -15.12 -6.21
CA TYR A 216 26.30 -13.93 -6.84
C TYR A 216 25.29 -13.27 -7.79
N GLN A 217 24.63 -14.04 -8.65
CA GLN A 217 23.62 -13.54 -9.59
C GLN A 217 22.40 -12.91 -8.86
N LEU A 218 21.87 -13.58 -7.83
CA LEU A 218 20.81 -13.05 -6.97
C LEU A 218 21.23 -11.78 -6.23
N THR A 219 22.48 -11.72 -5.75
CA THR A 219 23.04 -10.50 -5.14
C THR A 219 23.12 -9.36 -6.15
N GLN A 220 23.55 -9.61 -7.40
CA GLN A 220 23.57 -8.58 -8.45
C GLN A 220 22.15 -8.14 -8.87
N LEU A 221 21.17 -9.05 -8.90
CA LEU A 221 19.77 -8.73 -9.21
C LEU A 221 19.10 -7.92 -8.09
N GLN A 222 19.35 -8.26 -6.83
CA GLN A 222 18.90 -7.48 -5.67
C GLN A 222 19.52 -6.08 -5.70
N ARG A 223 20.81 -5.97 -6.00
CA ARG A 223 21.49 -4.67 -6.17
C ARG A 223 20.99 -3.90 -7.37
N LEU A 224 20.67 -4.56 -8.48
CA LEU A 224 20.10 -3.91 -9.66
C LEU A 224 18.68 -3.41 -9.37
N TYR A 225 17.87 -4.17 -8.64
CA TYR A 225 16.55 -3.75 -8.16
C TYR A 225 16.66 -2.51 -7.27
N ILE A 226 17.53 -2.53 -6.26
CA ILE A 226 17.79 -1.40 -5.36
C ILE A 226 18.39 -0.20 -6.12
N SER A 227 19.35 -0.43 -6.99
CA SER A 227 20.03 0.61 -7.79
C SER A 227 19.09 1.27 -8.80
N LYS A 228 18.24 0.48 -9.47
CA LYS A 228 17.19 1.01 -10.35
C LYS A 228 16.12 1.76 -9.57
N PHE A 229 15.73 1.25 -8.41
CA PHE A 229 14.81 1.93 -7.51
C PHE A 229 15.38 3.30 -7.05
N CYS A 230 16.68 3.38 -6.78
CA CYS A 230 17.39 4.62 -6.47
C CYS A 230 17.69 5.53 -7.67
N GLN A 231 17.41 5.12 -8.91
CA GLN A 231 17.64 5.93 -10.12
C GLN A 231 16.34 6.49 -10.73
N ILE A 232 15.17 6.07 -10.22
CA ILE A 232 13.87 6.32 -10.86
C ILE A 232 13.18 7.60 -10.37
N ASP A 233 13.57 8.21 -9.25
CA ASP A 233 13.03 9.53 -8.86
C ASP A 233 13.90 10.22 -7.80
N ASN A 234 14.32 11.46 -8.05
CA ASN A 234 15.23 12.20 -7.18
C ASN A 234 14.52 12.67 -5.89
N ASP A 235 13.20 12.87 -5.93
CA ASP A 235 12.43 13.30 -4.77
C ASP A 235 12.05 12.12 -3.86
N VAL A 236 11.81 10.93 -4.43
CA VAL A 236 11.61 9.70 -3.66
C VAL A 236 12.92 9.22 -3.03
N VAL A 237 14.05 9.35 -3.72
CA VAL A 237 15.37 9.09 -3.13
C VAL A 237 15.67 10.11 -2.05
N SER A 238 15.39 11.39 -2.23
CA SER A 238 15.56 12.40 -1.18
C SER A 238 14.64 12.14 0.03
N ALA A 239 13.41 11.68 -0.20
CA ALA A 239 12.46 11.30 0.85
C ALA A 239 12.84 10.00 1.58
N LEU A 240 13.39 9.01 0.89
CA LEU A 240 13.87 7.74 1.47
C LEU A 240 15.28 7.84 2.06
N SER A 241 16.08 8.80 1.61
CA SER A 241 17.43 9.12 2.11
C SER A 241 17.42 10.18 3.22
N PHE A 242 16.25 10.76 3.51
CA PHE A 242 16.09 11.65 4.65
C PHE A 242 16.46 10.86 5.91
N PRO A 243 17.38 11.37 6.75
CA PRO A 243 17.73 10.72 8.00
C PRO A 243 16.44 10.36 8.75
N GLN A 244 16.34 9.10 9.19
CA GLN A 244 15.17 8.58 9.90
C GLN A 244 13.85 8.51 9.07
N ALA A 245 13.87 8.64 7.75
CA ALA A 245 12.71 8.44 6.87
C ALA A 245 12.07 7.07 7.06
N LEU A 246 12.91 6.03 7.06
CA LEU A 246 12.50 4.66 7.29
C LEU A 246 11.83 4.52 8.67
N SER A 247 12.42 5.13 9.70
CA SER A 247 11.87 5.12 11.06
C SER A 247 10.52 5.86 11.14
N ARG A 248 10.34 6.98 10.43
CA ARG A 248 9.05 7.71 10.34
C ARG A 248 7.98 6.91 9.60
N GLN A 249 8.34 6.34 8.46
CA GLN A 249 7.46 5.51 7.64
C GLN A 249 7.05 4.27 8.43
N GLN A 250 8.01 3.56 9.00
CA GLN A 250 7.78 2.35 9.78
C GLN A 250 6.99 2.63 11.06
N LEU A 251 7.15 3.80 11.68
CA LEU A 251 6.31 4.20 12.80
C LEU A 251 4.84 4.34 12.37
N ILE A 252 4.57 4.92 11.19
CA ILE A 252 3.21 5.05 10.63
C ILE A 252 2.68 3.68 10.19
N ASP A 253 3.46 2.93 9.43
CA ASP A 253 3.08 1.62 8.91
C ASP A 253 2.82 0.65 10.07
N PHE A 254 3.77 0.46 10.98
CA PHE A 254 3.60 -0.45 12.10
C PHE A 254 2.59 0.04 13.13
N SER A 255 2.22 1.32 13.17
CA SER A 255 1.08 1.77 14.00
C SER A 255 -0.25 1.15 13.57
N GLY A 256 -0.43 0.93 12.25
CA GLY A 256 -1.60 0.26 11.68
C GLY A 256 -1.52 -1.27 11.72
N TYR A 257 -0.30 -1.82 11.81
CA TYR A 257 -0.04 -3.26 11.88
C TYR A 257 0.36 -3.77 13.26
N THR A 258 0.18 -2.99 14.35
CA THR A 258 0.64 -3.39 15.70
C THR A 258 0.15 -4.76 16.15
N TRP A 259 -0.99 -5.22 15.63
CA TRP A 259 -1.56 -6.52 15.99
C TRP A 259 -1.29 -7.61 14.97
N GLU A 260 -0.64 -7.30 13.86
CA GLU A 260 -0.30 -8.25 12.80
C GLU A 260 1.20 -8.53 12.85
N ASP A 261 1.57 -9.81 12.84
CA ASP A 261 2.92 -10.21 12.42
C ASP A 261 4.06 -9.44 13.11
N ASP A 262 4.13 -9.59 14.44
CA ASP A 262 5.08 -8.93 15.36
C ASP A 262 5.14 -7.39 15.21
N GLY A 263 4.09 -6.79 14.65
CA GLY A 263 3.98 -5.35 14.48
C GLY A 263 4.03 -4.59 15.80
N LEU A 264 3.64 -5.18 16.94
CA LEU A 264 3.79 -4.54 18.26
C LEU A 264 5.26 -4.44 18.66
N PHE A 265 6.04 -5.51 18.46
CA PHE A 265 7.48 -5.50 18.71
C PHE A 265 8.19 -4.53 17.77
N LEU A 266 7.84 -4.53 16.48
CA LEU A 266 8.39 -3.60 15.49
C LEU A 266 7.98 -2.16 15.76
N PHE A 267 6.74 -1.92 16.16
CA PHE A 267 6.25 -0.61 16.53
C PHE A 267 6.94 -0.11 17.81
N ARG A 268 7.15 -0.99 18.80
CA ARG A 268 7.91 -0.66 20.02
C ARG A 268 9.37 -0.37 19.69
N GLU A 269 10.00 -1.16 18.81
CA GLU A 269 11.34 -0.91 18.28
C GLU A 269 11.41 0.45 17.57
N MET A 270 10.40 0.80 16.77
CA MET A 270 10.33 2.11 16.10
C MET A 270 10.10 3.25 17.10
N MET A 271 9.28 3.05 18.14
CA MET A 271 9.09 4.05 19.19
C MET A 271 10.37 4.24 20.02
N ILE A 272 11.08 3.17 20.36
CA ILE A 272 12.37 3.23 21.08
C ILE A 272 13.42 3.97 20.23
N ARG A 273 13.48 3.69 18.92
CA ARG A 273 14.36 4.43 17.99
C ARG A 273 13.98 5.90 17.89
N THR A 274 12.70 6.20 17.74
CA THR A 274 12.17 7.58 17.70
C THR A 274 12.48 8.35 18.97
N TRP A 275 12.40 7.69 20.14
CA TRP A 275 12.80 8.29 21.41
C TRP A 275 14.31 8.52 21.53
N ARG A 276 15.14 7.57 21.08
CA ARG A 276 16.60 7.69 21.08
C ARG A 276 17.10 8.82 20.17
N GLU A 277 16.42 9.00 19.04
CA GLU A 277 16.79 9.95 17.98
C GLU A 277 15.88 11.19 17.97
N TRP A 278 15.19 11.49 19.08
CA TRP A 278 14.14 12.52 19.10
C TRP A 278 14.63 13.92 18.67
N MET A 279 15.87 14.25 19.01
CA MET A 279 16.49 15.52 18.63
C MET A 279 16.70 15.60 17.12
N GLU A 280 17.13 14.49 16.51
CA GLU A 280 17.31 14.36 15.07
C GLU A 280 15.95 14.36 14.33
N PHE A 281 14.90 13.82 14.95
CA PHE A 281 13.54 13.82 14.37
C PHE A 281 12.83 15.18 14.41
N THR A 282 13.01 15.96 15.47
CA THR A 282 12.15 17.12 15.74
C THR A 282 12.91 18.44 15.89
N GLY A 283 14.25 18.39 15.96
CA GLY A 283 15.09 19.54 16.31
C GLY A 283 14.97 19.98 17.77
N GLN A 284 14.22 19.25 18.60
CA GLN A 284 13.97 19.56 20.00
C GLN A 284 14.77 18.61 20.92
N PRO A 285 15.19 19.06 22.12
CA PRO A 285 15.95 18.19 23.02
C PRO A 285 15.19 16.90 23.37
N GLN A 286 15.90 15.78 23.53
CA GLN A 286 15.29 14.47 23.84
C GLN A 286 14.37 14.50 25.08
N SER A 287 14.64 15.39 26.04
CA SER A 287 13.80 15.66 27.21
C SER A 287 12.38 16.15 26.89
N SER A 288 12.14 16.60 25.66
CA SER A 288 10.82 17.00 25.14
C SER A 288 10.03 15.86 24.47
N CYS A 289 10.60 14.65 24.38
CA CYS A 289 9.91 13.52 23.79
C CYS A 289 8.70 13.11 24.65
N PRO A 290 7.50 12.94 24.05
CA PRO A 290 6.27 12.61 24.79
C PRO A 290 6.26 11.18 25.33
N VAL A 291 7.22 10.35 24.93
CA VAL A 291 7.39 8.97 25.37
C VAL A 291 8.80 8.80 25.95
N THR A 292 8.93 7.96 26.98
CA THR A 292 10.21 7.67 27.64
C THR A 292 10.29 6.19 27.95
N PHE A 293 11.46 5.60 27.78
CA PHE A 293 11.69 4.18 28.04
C PHE A 293 12.65 3.99 29.22
N GLY A 294 12.24 3.18 30.19
CA GLY A 294 13.07 2.82 31.35
C GLY A 294 14.12 1.75 31.02
N ALA A 295 15.15 1.62 31.87
CA ALA A 295 16.20 0.60 31.69
C ALA A 295 15.63 -0.83 31.67
N ASP A 296 14.66 -1.11 32.55
CA ASP A 296 14.01 -2.43 32.64
C ASP A 296 13.15 -2.73 31.41
N GLU A 297 12.47 -1.71 30.86
CA GLU A 297 11.66 -1.84 29.65
C GLU A 297 12.52 -2.10 28.41
N LEU A 298 13.66 -1.40 28.30
CA LEU A 298 14.64 -1.63 27.24
C LEU A 298 15.27 -3.02 27.35
N ALA A 299 15.61 -3.47 28.56
CA ALA A 299 16.16 -4.81 28.78
C ALA A 299 15.14 -5.90 28.43
N SER A 300 13.86 -5.70 28.79
CA SER A 300 12.77 -6.60 28.42
C SER A 300 12.58 -6.68 26.91
N HIS A 301 12.63 -5.54 26.21
CA HIS A 301 12.50 -5.49 24.75
C HIS A 301 13.68 -6.18 24.04
N VAL A 302 14.90 -6.01 24.55
CA VAL A 302 16.09 -6.72 24.04
C VAL A 302 15.96 -8.23 24.23
N ALA A 303 15.51 -8.69 25.41
CA ALA A 303 15.31 -10.11 25.68
C ALA A 303 14.20 -10.73 24.81
N GLU A 304 13.13 -9.97 24.56
CA GLU A 304 12.05 -10.35 23.62
C GLU A 304 12.60 -10.51 22.19
N GLY A 305 13.51 -9.62 21.77
CA GLY A 305 14.24 -9.72 20.50
C GLY A 305 15.15 -10.96 20.39
N THR A 306 15.79 -11.40 21.48
CA THR A 306 16.59 -12.63 21.49
C THR A 306 15.70 -13.89 21.38
N SER A 307 14.61 -13.94 22.15
CA SER A 307 13.60 -15.03 22.05
C SER A 307 12.94 -15.10 20.66
N TRP A 308 12.87 -13.96 19.98
CA TRP A 308 12.38 -13.87 18.61
C TRP A 308 13.35 -14.50 17.61
N GLU A 309 14.65 -14.27 17.77
CA GLU A 309 15.70 -14.84 16.92
C GLU A 309 15.79 -16.38 17.08
N ASP A 310 15.68 -16.89 18.32
CA ASP A 310 15.76 -18.33 18.64
C ASP A 310 14.56 -19.13 18.07
N ARG A 311 13.36 -18.54 18.06
CA ARG A 311 12.16 -19.15 17.45
C ARG A 311 12.34 -19.33 15.94
N ARG A 312 12.99 -18.38 15.28
CA ARG A 312 13.27 -18.42 13.84
C ARG A 312 14.18 -19.59 13.46
N GLU A 313 15.17 -19.90 14.31
CA GLU A 313 16.09 -21.03 14.09
C GLU A 313 15.42 -22.39 14.31
N LEU A 314 14.58 -22.52 15.34
CA LEU A 314 13.87 -23.77 15.65
C LEU A 314 12.89 -24.22 14.54
N PHE A 315 12.10 -23.30 13.99
CA PHE A 315 11.15 -23.62 12.91
C PHE A 315 11.86 -23.94 11.58
N SER A 316 13.01 -23.29 11.33
CA SER A 316 13.89 -23.61 10.20
C SER A 316 14.44 -25.04 10.30
N ALA A 317 14.91 -25.45 11.49
CA ALA A 317 15.46 -26.78 11.72
C ALA A 317 14.45 -27.93 11.56
N LEU A 318 13.16 -27.66 11.82
CA LEU A 318 12.07 -28.64 11.68
C LEU A 318 11.48 -28.69 10.26
N GLY A 319 11.99 -27.89 9.31
CA GLY A 319 11.49 -27.85 7.93
C GLY A 319 10.01 -27.43 7.83
N ILE A 320 9.51 -26.73 8.85
CA ILE A 320 8.15 -26.18 8.88
C ILE A 320 8.27 -24.72 8.44
N PRO A 321 7.82 -24.37 7.22
CA PRO A 321 7.67 -22.97 6.89
C PRO A 321 6.69 -22.39 7.90
N ILE A 322 7.04 -21.24 8.47
CA ILE A 322 6.31 -20.60 9.56
C ILE A 322 4.79 -20.56 9.24
N GLY A 323 4.42 -20.50 7.95
CA GLY A 323 3.07 -20.55 7.37
C GLY A 323 2.15 -21.70 7.78
N GLY A 324 2.66 -22.82 8.30
CA GLY A 324 1.85 -24.01 8.60
C GLY A 324 1.28 -24.73 7.37
N TRP A 325 1.62 -24.29 6.15
CA TRP A 325 1.17 -24.91 4.91
C TRP A 325 2.19 -25.92 4.39
N VAL A 326 1.70 -27.10 4.08
CA VAL A 326 2.40 -28.14 3.34
C VAL A 326 1.78 -28.18 1.94
N HIS A 327 2.59 -28.08 0.90
CA HIS A 327 2.12 -28.27 -0.47
C HIS A 327 1.49 -29.66 -0.59
N LEU A 328 0.37 -29.82 -1.30
CA LEU A 328 -0.42 -31.06 -1.34
C LEU A 328 0.46 -32.30 -1.67
N GLU A 329 1.48 -32.09 -2.51
CA GLU A 329 2.45 -33.07 -2.99
C GLU A 329 3.44 -33.57 -1.92
N HIS A 330 3.54 -32.87 -0.78
CA HIS A 330 4.43 -33.21 0.33
C HIS A 330 3.67 -33.59 1.61
N PHE A 331 2.35 -33.69 1.55
CA PHE A 331 1.50 -33.98 2.69
C PHE A 331 1.74 -35.40 3.23
N GLU A 332 1.77 -36.41 2.36
CA GLU A 332 1.97 -37.82 2.77
C GLU A 332 3.37 -38.06 3.38
N ALA A 333 4.42 -37.50 2.78
CA ALA A 333 5.80 -37.62 3.30
C ALA A 333 6.00 -36.93 4.67
N LYS A 334 5.17 -35.93 5.01
CA LYS A 334 5.20 -35.27 6.33
C LYS A 334 4.30 -35.94 7.37
N VAL A 335 3.33 -36.75 6.96
CA VAL A 335 2.55 -37.60 7.86
C VAL A 335 3.39 -38.78 8.35
N GLU A 336 4.24 -39.36 7.49
CA GLU A 336 5.14 -40.47 7.87
C GLU A 336 6.27 -40.06 8.84
N ASN A 337 6.76 -38.82 8.76
CA ASN A 337 7.81 -38.31 9.67
C ASN A 337 7.28 -37.85 11.05
N ASN A 338 5.96 -37.82 11.24
CA ASN A 338 5.29 -37.40 12.49
C ASN A 338 4.60 -38.57 13.23
N ALA A 339 4.80 -39.81 12.78
CA ALA A 339 4.51 -41.03 13.52
C ALA A 339 5.79 -41.53 14.18
#